data_AF-A0A7S1KZD8-F1
#
_entry.id   AF-A0A7S1KZD8-F1
#
_cell.length_a   1.000
_cell.length_b   1.000
_cell.length_c   1.000
_cell.angle_alpha   90.00
_cell.angle_beta   90.00
_cell.angle_gamma   90.00
#
_symmetry.space_group_name_H-M   'P 1'
#
loop_
_entity.id
_entity.type
_entity.pdbx_description
1 polymer ?
#
loop_
_entity_poly.entity_id
_entity_poly.type
_entity_poly.pdbx_seq_one_letter_code
_entity_poly.pdbx_strand_id
1 'polypeptide(L)'
;YWSLDGGQLLYWCGGEGRWKGCAADRLGALQEGRGSPGFVGAPLGADLLAAGPRRGWHEWYQKAWSLRPDAGIVGVRPAADLLRTVTLQGFKRPAVNARYQECRAPGTFVNARETYVSQDRAHVIYWSGEEGRWKVTSTSHLQRIRAGGSPRYVGGPQGG
;
A
#
# COMPACT_ATOMS: atom_id res chain seq x y z
N TYR A 1 -1.31 9.35 1.76
CA TYR A 1 -0.27 8.33 2.07
C TYR A 1 -0.94 7.10 2.64
N TRP A 2 -0.41 5.90 2.40
CA TRP A 2 -0.97 4.65 2.93
C TRP A 2 -0.02 4.05 3.97
N SER A 3 -0.56 3.31 4.95
CA SER A 3 0.27 2.40 5.75
C SER A 3 0.81 1.27 4.86
N LEU A 4 1.89 0.63 5.31
CA LEU A 4 2.57 -0.40 4.51
C LEU A 4 1.71 -1.63 4.24
N ASP A 5 0.75 -1.95 5.10
CA ASP A 5 -0.22 -3.03 4.92
C ASP A 5 -1.46 -2.58 4.13
N GLY A 6 -1.56 -1.31 3.77
CA GLY A 6 -2.71 -0.72 3.10
C GLY A 6 -3.96 -0.63 3.98
N GLY A 7 -3.88 -0.91 5.29
CA GLY A 7 -5.03 -0.87 6.21
C GLY A 7 -5.43 0.54 6.64
N GLN A 8 -4.52 1.51 6.56
CA GLN A 8 -4.72 2.89 6.99
C GLN A 8 -4.32 3.87 5.88
N LEU A 9 -4.94 5.05 5.91
CA LEU A 9 -4.73 6.15 4.98
C LEU A 9 -4.51 7.45 5.77
N LEU A 10 -3.44 8.19 5.44
CA LEU A 10 -3.31 9.62 5.75
C LEU A 10 -3.76 10.45 4.55
N TYR A 11 -4.61 11.44 4.79
CA TYR A 11 -5.18 12.30 3.77
C TYR A 11 -5.25 13.76 4.25
N TRP A 12 -5.26 14.70 3.30
CA TRP A 12 -5.48 16.12 3.61
C TRP A 12 -6.98 16.40 3.72
N CYS A 13 -7.43 16.92 4.86
CA CYS A 13 -8.79 17.37 5.05
C CYS A 13 -8.86 18.88 4.80
N GLY A 14 -9.33 19.27 3.60
CA GLY A 14 -9.43 20.69 3.23
C GLY A 14 -10.32 21.51 4.16
N GLY A 15 -11.46 20.96 4.58
CA GLY A 15 -12.40 21.65 5.48
C GLY A 15 -11.84 21.92 6.88
N GLU A 16 -10.90 21.10 7.36
CA GLU A 16 -10.22 21.29 8.65
C GLU A 16 -8.81 21.87 8.51
N GLY A 17 -8.31 22.07 7.28
CA GLY A 17 -6.96 22.58 7.02
C GLY A 17 -5.84 21.75 7.66
N ARG A 18 -5.98 20.42 7.74
CA ARG A 18 -4.98 19.53 8.35
C ARG A 18 -4.95 18.14 7.75
N TRP A 19 -3.84 17.44 7.96
CA TRP A 19 -3.76 16.00 7.68
C TRP A 19 -4.51 15.20 8.73
N LYS A 20 -5.21 14.14 8.30
CA LYS A 20 -5.91 13.19 9.15
C LYS A 20 -5.57 11.76 8.75
N GLY A 21 -5.73 10.83 9.69
CA GLY A 21 -5.53 9.39 9.45
C GLY A 21 -6.78 8.58 9.77
N CYS A 22 -7.16 7.67 8.89
CA CYS A 22 -8.32 6.78 9.05
C CYS A 22 -8.07 5.41 8.41
N ALA A 23 -9.03 4.49 8.61
CA ALA A 23 -9.03 3.21 7.92
C ALA A 23 -9.15 3.38 6.41
N ALA A 24 -8.50 2.48 5.68
CA ALA A 24 -8.45 2.45 4.21
C ALA A 24 -9.81 2.32 3.53
N ASP A 25 -10.73 1.59 4.15
CA ASP A 25 -12.08 1.35 3.64
C ASP A 25 -12.94 2.62 3.57
N ARG A 26 -12.52 3.71 4.22
CA ARG A 26 -13.18 5.02 4.19
C ARG A 26 -12.85 5.86 2.96
N LEU A 27 -11.94 5.41 2.09
CA LEU A 27 -11.52 6.18 0.91
C LEU A 27 -12.70 6.61 0.03
N GLY A 28 -13.66 5.72 -0.25
CA GLY A 28 -14.83 6.05 -1.08
C GLY A 28 -15.66 7.19 -0.48
N ALA A 29 -15.94 7.13 0.83
CA ALA A 29 -16.67 8.18 1.53
C ALA A 29 -15.92 9.53 1.51
N LEU A 30 -14.60 9.52 1.65
CA LEU A 30 -13.77 10.72 1.56
C LEU A 30 -13.82 11.37 0.17
N GLN A 31 -13.77 10.56 -0.90
CA GLN A 31 -13.84 11.04 -2.29
C GLN A 31 -15.21 11.63 -2.62
N GLU A 32 -16.27 11.10 -2.02
CA GLU A 32 -17.63 11.61 -2.15
C GLU A 32 -17.94 12.80 -1.21
N GLY A 33 -16.95 13.25 -0.42
CA GLY A 33 -17.13 14.35 0.53
C GLY A 33 -18.04 14.02 1.72
N ARG A 34 -18.31 12.74 1.98
CA ARG A 34 -19.17 12.29 3.09
C ARG A 34 -18.36 12.25 4.39
N GLY A 35 -18.14 13.43 4.95
CA GLY A 35 -17.50 13.63 6.25
C GLY A 35 -15.97 13.56 6.25
N SER A 36 -15.38 13.72 7.44
CA SER A 36 -13.93 13.70 7.66
C SER A 36 -13.53 12.68 8.74
N PRO A 37 -13.76 11.37 8.55
CA PRO A 37 -13.39 10.36 9.53
C PRO A 37 -11.89 10.41 9.83
N GLY A 38 -11.51 10.34 11.11
CA GLY A 38 -10.11 10.25 11.48
C GLY A 38 -9.91 9.83 12.92
N PHE A 39 -8.90 9.01 13.15
CA PHE A 39 -8.42 8.63 14.49
C PHE A 39 -7.25 9.52 14.92
N VAL A 40 -6.56 10.14 13.96
CA VAL A 40 -5.46 11.07 14.21
C VAL A 40 -5.61 12.32 13.37
N GLY A 41 -5.08 13.44 13.84
CA GLY A 41 -5.05 14.72 13.15
C GLY A 41 -3.74 15.45 13.40
N ALA A 42 -3.04 15.87 12.34
CA ALA A 42 -1.85 16.70 12.44
C ALA A 42 -2.21 18.10 12.98
N PRO A 43 -1.21 18.89 13.44
CA PRO A 43 -1.39 20.31 13.67
C PRO A 43 -1.98 21.02 12.44
N LEU A 44 -2.78 22.06 12.66
CA LEU A 44 -3.40 22.85 11.60
C LEU A 44 -2.32 23.44 10.68
N GLY A 45 -2.53 23.34 9.37
CA GLY A 45 -1.62 23.88 8.35
C GLY A 45 -0.28 23.15 8.22
N ALA A 46 0.01 22.14 9.05
CA ALA A 46 1.29 21.43 8.97
C ALA A 46 1.35 20.55 7.72
N ASP A 47 2.45 20.64 6.98
CA ASP A 47 2.75 19.72 5.87
C ASP A 47 3.59 18.53 6.40
N LEU A 48 3.22 17.31 6.00
CA LEU A 48 3.91 16.08 6.38
C LEU A 48 5.37 16.04 5.90
N LEU A 49 5.66 16.68 4.76
CA LEU A 49 6.99 16.64 4.14
C LEU A 49 7.87 17.83 4.51
N ALA A 50 7.29 18.89 5.09
CA ALA A 50 8.04 20.08 5.46
C ALA A 50 8.97 19.82 6.66
N ALA A 51 9.97 20.69 6.80
CA ALA A 51 10.85 20.73 7.97
C ALA A 51 10.16 21.26 9.25
N GLY A 52 8.87 21.61 9.16
CA GLY A 52 8.07 22.15 10.26
C GLY A 52 7.80 21.17 11.40
N PRO A 53 6.96 21.56 12.38
CA PRO A 53 6.72 20.76 13.57
C PRO A 53 6.10 19.40 13.21
N ARG A 54 6.88 18.34 13.49
CA ARG A 54 6.50 16.95 13.21
C ARG A 54 5.70 16.30 14.35
N ARG A 55 5.58 16.97 15.49
CA ARG A 55 4.96 16.49 16.74
C ARG A 55 3.70 17.28 17.07
N GLY A 56 3.05 16.98 18.20
CA GLY A 56 1.82 17.67 18.62
C GLY A 56 0.56 17.23 17.87
N TRP A 57 0.53 15.98 17.42
CA TRP A 57 -0.66 15.43 16.77
C TRP A 57 -1.79 15.21 17.78
N HIS A 58 -3.03 15.24 17.28
CA HIS A 58 -4.22 14.95 18.06
C HIS A 58 -4.69 13.53 17.76
N GLU A 59 -5.22 12.86 18.77
CA GLU A 59 -5.81 11.53 18.67
C GLU A 59 -7.28 11.60 19.08
N TRP A 60 -8.15 10.92 18.34
CA TRP A 60 -9.53 10.71 18.73
C TRP A 60 -9.61 9.52 19.68
N TYR A 61 -9.71 9.80 20.98
CA TYR A 61 -9.76 8.81 22.05
C TYR A 61 -10.87 9.17 23.02
N GLN A 62 -11.59 8.16 23.53
CA GLN A 62 -12.70 8.37 24.48
C GLN A 62 -13.72 9.45 24.04
N LYS A 63 -14.07 9.45 22.75
CA LYS A 63 -15.02 10.41 22.14
C LYS A 63 -14.58 11.88 22.18
N ALA A 64 -13.27 12.14 22.30
CA ALA A 64 -12.73 13.49 22.25
C ALA A 64 -11.41 13.53 21.46
N TRP A 65 -11.15 14.68 20.83
CA TRP A 65 -9.83 14.98 20.29
C TRP A 65 -8.91 15.41 21.43
N SER A 66 -7.85 14.65 21.65
CA SER A 66 -6.85 14.92 22.68
C SER A 66 -5.51 15.25 22.04
N LEU A 67 -4.89 16.36 22.45
CA LEU A 67 -3.53 16.69 22.05
C LEU A 67 -2.56 15.66 22.65
N ARG A 68 -1.66 15.14 21.81
CA ARG A 68 -0.59 14.23 22.20
C ARG A 68 0.75 14.90 21.83
N PRO A 69 1.41 15.59 22.78
CA PRO A 69 2.60 16.40 22.49
C PRO A 69 3.69 15.62 21.75
N ASP A 70 3.91 14.35 22.12
CA ASP A 70 4.94 13.50 21.52
C ASP A 70 4.47 12.74 20.27
N ALA A 71 3.19 12.79 19.91
CA ALA A 71 2.68 12.08 18.74
C ALA A 71 3.01 12.83 17.44
N GLY A 72 3.36 12.08 16.40
CA GLY A 72 3.54 12.60 15.05
C GLY A 72 4.60 11.86 14.24
N ILE A 73 5.23 12.56 13.29
CA ILE A 73 6.17 11.99 12.32
C ILE A 73 7.55 11.82 12.97
N VAL A 74 8.02 10.57 13.04
CA VAL A 74 9.38 10.24 13.52
C VAL A 74 10.43 10.24 12.40
N GLY A 75 10.01 10.11 11.15
CA GLY A 75 10.90 10.10 9.99
C GLY A 75 10.15 10.04 8.67
N VAL A 76 10.75 10.60 7.63
CA VAL A 76 10.27 10.54 6.25
C VAL A 76 11.39 9.94 5.42
N ARG A 77 11.10 8.84 4.71
CA ARG A 77 12.04 8.19 3.81
C ARG A 77 11.33 7.76 2.53
N PRO A 78 12.03 7.72 1.38
CA PRO A 78 11.49 7.14 0.16
C PRO A 78 10.93 5.74 0.40
N ALA A 79 9.74 5.46 -0.13
CA ALA A 79 9.14 4.13 -0.04
C ALA A 79 10.02 3.05 -0.71
N ALA A 80 10.80 3.42 -1.73
CA ALA A 80 11.71 2.52 -2.41
C ALA A 80 12.75 1.89 -1.46
N ASP A 81 13.15 2.59 -0.40
CA ASP A 81 14.11 2.10 0.60
C ASP A 81 13.51 1.04 1.53
N LEU A 82 12.19 0.85 1.48
CA LEU A 82 11.43 -0.09 2.30
C LEU A 82 10.86 -1.28 1.52
N LEU A 83 10.70 -1.14 0.21
CA LEU A 83 10.07 -2.14 -0.64
C LEU A 83 11.11 -3.13 -1.15
N ARG A 84 10.82 -4.42 -0.98
CA ARG A 84 11.70 -5.47 -1.51
C ARG A 84 11.72 -5.43 -3.03
N THR A 85 12.86 -5.76 -3.60
CA THR A 85 13.04 -5.93 -5.04
C THR A 85 13.42 -7.37 -5.32
N VAL A 86 12.87 -7.96 -6.38
CA VAL A 86 13.29 -9.26 -6.94
C VAL A 86 13.59 -9.10 -8.43
N THR A 87 14.68 -9.68 -8.88
CA THR A 87 15.05 -9.70 -10.31
C THR A 87 14.92 -11.11 -10.84
N LEU A 88 14.11 -11.27 -11.89
CA LEU A 88 14.01 -12.54 -12.61
C LEU A 88 14.93 -12.52 -13.82
N GLN A 89 15.60 -13.64 -14.07
CA GLN A 89 16.49 -13.84 -15.21
C GLN A 89 16.48 -15.30 -15.67
N GLY A 90 16.89 -15.55 -16.92
CA GLY A 90 17.00 -16.90 -17.50
C GLY A 90 15.73 -17.45 -18.16
N PHE A 91 14.63 -16.70 -18.20
CA PHE A 91 13.41 -17.12 -18.89
C PHE A 91 13.52 -16.90 -20.41
N LYS A 92 12.99 -17.84 -21.21
CA LYS A 92 12.89 -17.67 -22.67
C LYS A 92 12.00 -16.49 -23.11
N ARG A 93 11.09 -16.04 -22.23
CA ARG A 93 10.22 -14.87 -22.46
C ARG A 93 10.93 -13.61 -21.96
N PRO A 94 11.44 -12.73 -22.84
CA PRO A 94 12.27 -11.59 -22.42
C PRO A 94 11.55 -10.65 -21.45
N ALA A 95 10.25 -10.42 -21.67
CA ALA A 95 9.44 -9.51 -20.86
C ALA A 95 9.29 -9.93 -19.39
N VAL A 96 9.58 -11.19 -19.05
CA VAL A 96 9.54 -11.69 -17.66
C VAL A 96 10.89 -11.48 -16.96
N ASN A 97 12.00 -11.38 -17.71
CA ASN A 97 13.35 -11.14 -17.17
C ASN A 97 13.51 -9.66 -16.78
N ALA A 98 12.85 -9.27 -15.72
CA ALA A 98 12.76 -7.89 -15.28
C ALA A 98 13.01 -7.75 -13.79
N ARG A 99 13.21 -6.50 -13.36
CA ARG A 99 13.16 -6.10 -11.96
C ARG A 99 11.71 -5.89 -11.54
N TYR A 100 11.33 -6.52 -10.44
CA TYR A 100 10.02 -6.39 -9.81
C TYR A 100 10.16 -5.74 -8.45
N GLN A 101 9.28 -4.79 -8.15
CA GLN A 101 9.21 -4.13 -6.85
C GLN A 101 7.97 -4.61 -6.11
N GLU A 102 8.13 -4.85 -4.82
CA GLU A 102 7.04 -5.21 -3.92
C GLU A 102 5.91 -4.17 -3.99
N CYS A 103 4.68 -4.64 -4.19
CA CYS A 103 3.48 -3.83 -4.26
C CYS A 103 2.55 -4.20 -3.10
N ARG A 104 2.37 -3.25 -2.18
CA ARG A 104 1.50 -3.41 -0.99
C ARG A 104 0.24 -2.55 -1.07
N ALA A 105 -0.15 -2.13 -2.27
CA ALA A 105 -1.34 -1.31 -2.42
C ALA A 105 -2.60 -2.11 -2.03
N PRO A 106 -3.60 -1.46 -1.41
CA PRO A 106 -4.90 -2.09 -1.17
C PRO A 106 -5.44 -2.69 -2.47
N GLY A 107 -5.79 -3.96 -2.44
CA GLY A 107 -6.28 -4.66 -3.62
C GLY A 107 -5.22 -5.19 -4.59
N THR A 108 -3.94 -5.20 -4.24
CA THR A 108 -2.90 -5.92 -5.00
C THR A 108 -2.46 -7.22 -4.34
N PHE A 109 -2.92 -7.50 -3.13
CA PHE A 109 -2.67 -8.77 -2.44
C PHE A 109 -3.40 -9.93 -3.12
N VAL A 110 -2.73 -11.07 -3.19
CA VAL A 110 -3.27 -12.33 -3.69
C VAL A 110 -3.05 -13.39 -2.62
N ASN A 111 -4.11 -14.10 -2.21
CA ASN A 111 -4.06 -15.11 -1.16
C ASN A 111 -3.43 -14.59 0.16
N ALA A 112 -3.83 -13.38 0.57
CA ALA A 112 -3.31 -12.67 1.74
C ALA A 112 -1.77 -12.47 1.76
N ARG A 113 -1.12 -12.58 0.59
CA ARG A 113 0.33 -12.35 0.41
C ARG A 113 0.60 -11.20 -0.53
N GLU A 114 1.77 -10.61 -0.36
CA GLU A 114 2.27 -9.52 -1.19
C GLU A 114 2.40 -9.94 -2.66
N THR A 115 2.39 -8.94 -3.54
CA THR A 115 2.73 -9.11 -4.95
C THR A 115 3.94 -8.27 -5.30
N TYR A 116 4.58 -8.58 -6.43
CA TYR A 116 5.68 -7.79 -6.95
C TYR A 116 5.38 -7.41 -8.40
N VAL A 117 5.48 -6.13 -8.73
CA VAL A 117 5.08 -5.59 -10.03
C VAL A 117 6.33 -5.18 -10.80
N SER A 118 6.38 -5.51 -12.09
CA SER A 118 7.49 -5.11 -12.97
C SER A 118 7.55 -3.58 -13.13
N GLN A 119 8.73 -3.05 -13.47
CA GLN A 119 8.90 -1.60 -13.65
C GLN A 119 7.96 -1.00 -14.70
N ASP A 120 7.69 -1.72 -15.78
CA ASP A 120 6.74 -1.35 -16.85
C ASP A 120 5.27 -1.58 -16.47
N ARG A 121 5.00 -2.11 -15.28
CA ARG A 121 3.67 -2.51 -14.77
C ARG A 121 2.91 -3.51 -15.65
N ALA A 122 3.59 -4.21 -16.57
CA ALA A 122 2.97 -5.20 -17.44
C ALA A 122 2.81 -6.57 -16.77
N HIS A 123 3.65 -6.88 -15.78
CA HIS A 123 3.73 -8.19 -15.14
C HIS A 123 3.66 -8.11 -13.61
N VAL A 124 3.16 -9.18 -13.00
CA VAL A 124 3.04 -9.33 -11.55
C VAL A 124 3.46 -10.73 -11.11
N ILE A 125 4.34 -10.79 -10.10
CA ILE A 125 4.64 -11.98 -9.31
C ILE A 125 3.63 -12.08 -8.17
N TYR A 126 3.03 -13.25 -7.98
CA TYR A 126 2.06 -13.53 -6.92
C TYR A 126 2.20 -14.95 -6.37
N TRP A 127 1.73 -15.17 -5.13
CA TRP A 127 1.66 -16.51 -4.55
C TRP A 127 0.36 -17.21 -4.97
N SER A 128 0.49 -18.34 -5.67
CA SER A 128 -0.64 -19.23 -5.95
C SER A 128 -0.81 -20.18 -4.77
N GLY A 129 -1.91 -20.02 -4.02
CA GLY A 129 -2.27 -20.93 -2.93
C GLY A 129 -2.58 -22.35 -3.43
N GLU A 130 -3.27 -22.44 -4.58
CA GLU A 130 -3.61 -23.72 -5.23
C GLU A 130 -2.37 -24.53 -5.62
N GLU A 131 -1.36 -23.89 -6.23
CA GLU A 131 -0.16 -24.57 -6.72
C GLU A 131 1.01 -24.55 -5.72
N GLY A 132 0.85 -23.91 -4.55
CA GLY A 132 1.89 -23.80 -3.52
C GLY A 132 3.18 -23.14 -4.01
N ARG A 133 3.11 -22.20 -4.97
CA ARG A 133 4.30 -21.58 -5.59
C ARG A 133 4.09 -20.15 -6.06
N TRP A 134 5.20 -19.43 -6.23
CA TRP A 134 5.21 -18.12 -6.89
C TRP A 134 5.03 -18.26 -8.40
N LYS A 135 4.20 -17.38 -8.98
CA LYS A 135 3.90 -17.34 -10.42
C LYS A 135 4.02 -15.93 -10.96
N VAL A 136 4.33 -15.79 -12.25
CA VAL A 136 4.28 -14.51 -12.98
C VAL A 136 3.13 -14.52 -13.97
N THR A 137 2.36 -13.44 -14.00
CA THR A 137 1.35 -13.22 -15.04
C THR A 137 1.32 -11.77 -15.50
N SER A 138 0.48 -11.46 -16.49
CA SER A 138 0.17 -10.08 -16.85
C SER A 138 -0.69 -9.40 -15.76
N THR A 139 -0.42 -8.14 -15.47
CA THR A 139 -1.20 -7.33 -14.51
C THR A 139 -2.68 -7.23 -14.88
N SER A 140 -3.04 -7.35 -16.16
CA SER A 140 -4.44 -7.39 -16.63
C SER A 140 -5.23 -8.57 -16.03
N HIS A 141 -4.56 -9.64 -15.60
CA HIS A 141 -5.20 -10.79 -14.97
C HIS A 141 -5.32 -10.68 -13.44
N LEU A 142 -4.80 -9.62 -12.82
CA LEU A 142 -4.71 -9.51 -11.37
C LEU A 142 -6.09 -9.54 -10.69
N GLN A 143 -7.10 -8.87 -11.25
CA GLN A 143 -8.46 -8.91 -10.70
C GLN A 143 -9.04 -10.32 -10.74
N ARG A 144 -8.83 -11.06 -11.84
CA ARG A 144 -9.28 -12.45 -11.99
C ARG A 144 -8.60 -13.39 -10.98
N ILE A 145 -7.29 -13.24 -10.78
CA ILE A 145 -6.54 -14.04 -9.80
C ILE A 145 -7.04 -13.80 -8.38
N ARG A 146 -7.31 -12.54 -8.04
CA ARG A 146 -7.86 -12.17 -6.72
C ARG A 146 -9.24 -12.76 -6.46
N ALA A 147 -10.06 -12.90 -7.50
CA ALA A 147 -11.36 -13.56 -7.44
C ALA A 147 -11.29 -15.09 -7.41
N GLY A 148 -10.09 -15.69 -7.29
CA GLY A 148 -9.87 -17.14 -7.27
C GLY A 148 -9.74 -17.77 -8.65
N GLY A 149 -9.70 -17.00 -9.73
CA GLY A 149 -9.52 -17.53 -11.08
C GLY A 149 -8.04 -17.70 -11.43
N SER A 150 -7.61 -18.90 -11.86
CA SER A 150 -6.23 -19.14 -12.29
C SER A 150 -6.01 -18.80 -13.78
N PRO A 151 -5.11 -17.88 -14.16
CA PRO A 151 -4.54 -17.85 -15.49
C PRO A 151 -3.44 -18.91 -15.57
N ARG A 152 -3.43 -19.68 -16.66
CA ARG A 152 -2.33 -20.61 -16.94
C ARG A 152 -1.04 -19.81 -17.18
N TYR A 153 0.09 -20.39 -16.74
CA TYR A 153 1.49 -20.11 -17.12
C TYR A 153 2.45 -19.44 -16.10
N VAL A 154 3.69 -19.95 -16.21
CA VAL A 154 4.98 -19.73 -15.53
C VAL A 154 4.94 -19.83 -14.00
N GLY A 155 5.34 -21.00 -13.49
CA GLY A 155 5.57 -21.24 -12.07
C GLY A 155 7.06 -21.38 -11.75
N GLY A 156 7.46 -20.81 -10.61
CA GLY A 156 8.76 -21.05 -9.99
C GLY A 156 8.86 -22.45 -9.37
N PRO A 157 10.03 -22.80 -8.81
CA PRO A 157 10.24 -24.10 -8.16
C PRO A 157 9.27 -24.29 -6.98
N GLN A 158 8.86 -25.54 -6.77
CA GLN A 158 8.14 -25.96 -5.56
C GLN A 158 9.12 -25.86 -4.39
N GLY A 159 8.68 -25.25 -3.29
CA GLY A 159 9.51 -25.08 -2.09
C GLY A 159 9.91 -26.41 -1.49
N GLY A 160 11.17 -26.50 -1.05
CA GLY A 160 11.63 -27.43 -0.02
C GLY A 160 11.51 -26.81 1.36
#